data_AF-A0A323UT73-F1
#
_entry.id   AF-A0A323UT73-F1
#
_cell.length_a   1.000
_cell.length_b   1.000
_cell.length_c   1.000
_cell.angle_alpha   90.00
_cell.angle_beta   90.00
_cell.angle_gamma   90.00
#
_symmetry.space_group_name_H-M   'P 1'
#
loop_
_entity.id
_entity.type
_entity.pdbx_description
1 polymer ?
#
loop_
_entity_poly.entity_id
_entity_poly.type
_entity_poly.pdbx_seq_one_letter_code
_entity_poly.pdbx_strand_id
1 'polypeptide(L)'
;MTTPQALIDARYGSEVMQAPQSWSPVIESLLGHASVRSYLPTPVSDDQLAAIIAAAQSAANSSNLQVWSVVAVRDAGRRAALAECAGGQAHVREAPLQLVWLADLARLERVAQSVDRPSIALDYTELFLTGVIDAALAAQNAVAAAESLGLGTVYIGGMRNQPEAVAELLNLPPKVVAVFGMCVGTPDPAKPAAVKPRPAQSVVLHHEGYSLETQDAGIEAYNQAMAAFYTEQNMNVHGTWAVHSAKRVAGPESMSGRDRLVAALHARGFSLK
;
A
#
# COMPACT_ATOMS: atom_id res chain seq x y z
N MET A 1 7.14 10.24 -25.24
CA MET A 1 6.45 9.08 -24.67
C MET A 1 7.51 8.03 -24.36
N THR A 2 7.46 7.43 -23.19
CA THR A 2 8.38 6.34 -22.82
C THR A 2 8.02 5.10 -23.64
N THR A 3 9.00 4.40 -24.20
CA THR A 3 8.72 3.18 -24.97
C THR A 3 8.36 2.02 -24.03
N PRO A 4 7.59 1.01 -24.48
CA PRO A 4 7.35 -0.20 -23.70
C PRO A 4 8.64 -0.85 -23.18
N GLN A 5 9.68 -0.90 -24.03
CA GLN A 5 10.99 -1.44 -23.64
C GLN A 5 11.64 -0.62 -22.53
N ALA A 6 11.62 0.71 -22.61
CA ALA A 6 12.19 1.55 -21.55
C ALA A 6 11.49 1.37 -20.19
N LEU A 7 10.18 1.07 -20.17
CA LEU A 7 9.46 0.75 -18.93
C LEU A 7 9.83 -0.62 -18.38
N ILE A 8 10.06 -1.61 -19.24
CA ILE A 8 10.55 -2.94 -18.85
C ILE A 8 11.97 -2.84 -18.30
N ASP A 9 12.85 -2.12 -19.00
CA ASP A 9 14.24 -1.88 -18.56
C ASP A 9 14.26 -1.17 -17.20
N ALA A 10 13.43 -0.14 -17.01
CA ALA A 10 13.32 0.53 -15.70
C ALA A 10 12.78 -0.40 -14.60
N ARG A 11 11.91 -1.35 -14.95
CA ARG A 11 11.28 -2.24 -13.98
C ARG A 11 12.16 -3.42 -13.57
N TYR A 12 13.00 -3.94 -14.46
CA TYR A 12 13.81 -5.14 -14.20
C TYR A 12 15.33 -4.88 -14.20
N GLY A 13 15.76 -3.68 -14.61
CA GLY A 13 17.15 -3.24 -14.52
C GLY A 13 18.09 -4.08 -15.37
N SER A 14 18.88 -4.93 -14.74
CA SER A 14 19.92 -5.75 -15.38
C SER A 14 19.40 -7.01 -16.08
N GLU A 15 18.13 -7.38 -15.87
CA GLU A 15 17.55 -8.52 -16.56
C GLU A 15 17.20 -8.19 -18.01
N VAL A 16 17.66 -9.04 -18.93
CA VAL A 16 17.35 -8.89 -20.35
C VAL A 16 15.96 -9.48 -20.62
N MET A 17 14.96 -8.61 -20.60
CA MET A 17 13.58 -8.96 -20.95
C MET A 17 13.11 -8.12 -22.14
N GLN A 18 12.57 -8.77 -23.18
CA GLN A 18 11.89 -8.06 -24.25
C GLN A 18 10.49 -7.63 -23.82
N ALA A 19 10.10 -6.40 -24.15
CA ALA A 19 8.74 -5.96 -23.89
C ALA A 19 7.72 -6.86 -24.61
N PRO A 20 6.66 -7.31 -23.91
CA PRO A 20 5.64 -8.15 -24.51
C PRO A 20 4.87 -7.38 -25.59
N GLN A 21 4.41 -8.10 -26.61
CA GLN A 21 3.55 -7.52 -27.65
C GLN A 21 2.16 -7.14 -27.12
N SER A 22 1.68 -7.87 -26.11
CA SER A 22 0.42 -7.56 -25.40
C SER A 22 0.60 -6.33 -24.52
N TRP A 23 0.28 -5.16 -25.07
CA TRP A 23 0.47 -3.87 -24.41
C TRP A 23 -0.81 -3.03 -24.45
N SER A 24 -1.08 -2.28 -23.39
CA SER A 24 -2.21 -1.37 -23.30
C SER A 24 -1.84 -0.12 -22.49
N PRO A 25 -2.60 0.99 -22.60
CA PRO A 25 -2.37 2.18 -21.79
C PRO A 25 -2.43 1.91 -20.28
N VAL A 26 -3.22 0.92 -19.85
CA VAL A 26 -3.29 0.50 -18.44
C VAL A 26 -1.98 -0.18 -18.02
N ILE A 27 -1.44 -1.08 -18.85
CA ILE A 27 -0.14 -1.72 -18.60
C ILE A 27 0.97 -0.67 -18.52
N GLU A 28 0.96 0.30 -19.45
CA GLU A 28 1.90 1.42 -19.46
C GLU A 28 1.85 2.23 -18.16
N SER A 29 0.65 2.63 -17.73
CA SER A 29 0.44 3.37 -16.49
C SER A 29 0.92 2.59 -15.26
N LEU A 30 0.56 1.30 -15.16
CA LEU A 30 0.97 0.45 -14.03
C LEU A 30 2.48 0.22 -13.99
N LEU A 31 3.13 0.04 -15.15
CA LEU A 31 4.58 -0.09 -15.23
C LEU A 31 5.30 1.24 -14.96
N GLY A 32 4.65 2.38 -15.21
CA GLY A 32 5.15 3.71 -14.87
C GLY A 32 5.10 4.06 -13.37
N HIS A 33 4.44 3.24 -12.53
CA HIS A 33 4.27 3.54 -11.11
C HIS A 33 5.61 3.78 -10.38
N ALA A 34 5.68 4.91 -9.67
CA ALA A 34 6.71 5.26 -8.71
C ALA A 34 6.08 5.93 -7.48
N SER A 35 6.47 5.51 -6.27
CA SER A 35 5.91 6.11 -5.06
C SER A 35 6.44 7.53 -4.85
N VAL A 36 5.54 8.51 -4.84
CA VAL A 36 5.83 9.93 -4.66
C VAL A 36 5.89 10.27 -3.18
N ARG A 37 6.88 11.07 -2.76
CA ARG A 37 7.06 11.49 -1.34
C ARG A 37 7.32 12.99 -1.20
N SER A 38 7.04 13.76 -2.26
CA SER A 38 7.15 15.22 -2.26
C SER A 38 6.03 15.78 -3.11
N TYR A 39 5.30 16.74 -2.56
CA TYR A 39 4.02 17.18 -3.10
C TYR A 39 3.94 18.70 -3.12
N LEU A 40 3.27 19.23 -4.13
CA LEU A 40 2.84 20.63 -4.12
C LEU A 40 1.71 20.82 -3.09
N PRO A 41 1.53 22.04 -2.54
CA PRO A 41 0.48 22.32 -1.55
C PRO A 41 -0.93 22.34 -2.13
N THR A 42 -1.07 22.24 -3.46
CA THR A 42 -2.35 22.23 -4.17
C THR A 42 -3.25 21.11 -3.63
N PRO A 43 -4.48 21.43 -3.16
CA PRO A 43 -5.37 20.41 -2.63
C PRO A 43 -5.84 19.47 -3.75
N VAL A 44 -6.00 18.19 -3.43
CA VAL A 44 -6.77 17.25 -4.28
C VAL A 44 -8.22 17.71 -4.27
N SER A 45 -8.82 17.98 -5.43
CA SER A 45 -10.21 18.45 -5.50
C SER A 45 -11.20 17.37 -5.04
N ASP A 46 -12.42 17.78 -4.66
CA ASP A 46 -13.47 16.81 -4.30
C ASP A 46 -13.95 16.00 -5.50
N ASP A 47 -13.90 16.56 -6.71
CA ASP A 47 -14.16 15.84 -7.96
C ASP A 47 -13.14 14.71 -8.20
N GLN A 48 -11.85 15.02 -8.08
CA GLN A 48 -10.79 14.01 -8.15
C GLN A 48 -10.96 12.94 -7.08
N LEU A 49 -11.24 13.34 -5.82
CA LEU A 49 -11.46 12.39 -4.73
C LEU A 49 -12.67 11.48 -5.03
N ALA A 50 -13.79 12.03 -5.50
CA ALA A 50 -14.96 11.26 -5.86
C ALA A 50 -14.66 10.24 -6.96
N ALA A 51 -13.94 10.65 -8.02
CA ALA A 51 -13.51 9.75 -9.09
C ALA A 51 -12.59 8.61 -8.59
N ILE A 52 -11.62 8.95 -7.73
CA ILE A 52 -10.70 7.97 -7.12
C ILE A 52 -11.47 6.96 -6.26
N ILE A 53 -12.43 7.41 -5.44
CA ILE A 53 -13.23 6.52 -4.60
C ILE A 53 -14.20 5.66 -5.43
N ALA A 54 -14.79 6.19 -6.50
CA ALA A 54 -15.62 5.39 -7.40
C ALA A 54 -14.82 4.25 -8.06
N ALA A 55 -13.59 4.54 -8.52
CA ALA A 55 -12.69 3.51 -9.04
C ALA A 55 -12.30 2.47 -7.97
N ALA A 56 -12.01 2.93 -6.75
CA ALA A 56 -11.73 2.05 -5.62
C ALA A 56 -12.89 1.10 -5.31
N GLN A 57 -14.12 1.63 -5.25
CA GLN A 57 -15.34 0.85 -5.01
C GLN A 57 -15.66 -0.15 -6.11
N SER A 58 -15.11 0.04 -7.31
CA SER A 58 -15.29 -0.86 -8.43
C SER A 58 -14.37 -2.10 -8.39
N ALA A 59 -13.52 -2.23 -7.37
CA ALA A 59 -12.70 -3.43 -7.17
C ALA A 59 -13.56 -4.66 -6.83
N ALA A 60 -13.09 -5.84 -7.24
CA ALA A 60 -13.64 -7.10 -6.75
C ALA A 60 -13.53 -7.16 -5.22
N ASN A 61 -14.55 -7.71 -4.56
CA ASN A 61 -14.59 -7.86 -3.11
C ASN A 61 -15.29 -9.17 -2.73
N SER A 62 -14.81 -9.84 -1.69
CA SER A 62 -15.21 -11.23 -1.40
C SER A 62 -16.70 -11.32 -1.09
N SER A 63 -17.40 -12.19 -1.82
CA SER A 63 -18.85 -12.45 -1.65
C SER A 63 -19.73 -11.18 -1.65
N ASN A 64 -19.25 -10.10 -2.27
CA ASN A 64 -19.89 -8.78 -2.25
C ASN A 64 -20.12 -8.19 -0.83
N LEU A 65 -19.32 -8.61 0.16
CA LEU A 65 -19.49 -8.21 1.57
C LEU A 65 -19.04 -6.77 1.84
N GLN A 66 -18.15 -6.21 1.00
CA GLN A 66 -17.67 -4.83 1.10
C GLN A 66 -17.12 -4.50 2.50
N VAL A 67 -16.29 -5.37 3.06
CA VAL A 67 -15.77 -5.29 4.45
C VAL A 67 -14.55 -4.37 4.59
N TRP A 68 -14.63 -3.22 3.93
CA TRP A 68 -13.61 -2.18 3.92
C TRP A 68 -14.23 -0.79 3.98
N SER A 69 -13.44 0.16 4.48
CA SER A 69 -13.75 1.59 4.51
C SER A 69 -12.51 2.41 4.21
N VAL A 70 -12.69 3.69 3.92
CA VAL A 70 -11.58 4.65 3.78
C VAL A 70 -11.94 5.98 4.40
N VAL A 71 -11.01 6.57 5.15
CA VAL A 71 -11.16 7.90 5.74
C VAL A 71 -10.25 8.89 5.02
N ALA A 72 -10.84 9.94 4.46
CA ALA A 72 -10.10 11.06 3.87
C ALA A 72 -9.76 12.09 4.95
N VAL A 73 -8.47 12.34 5.16
CA VAL A 73 -7.94 13.30 6.14
C VAL A 73 -7.21 14.43 5.42
N ARG A 74 -7.81 15.61 5.45
CA ARG A 74 -7.27 16.87 4.87
C ARG A 74 -6.76 17.83 5.95
N ASP A 75 -7.39 17.82 7.13
CA ASP A 75 -7.02 18.68 8.26
C ASP A 75 -5.53 18.54 8.61
N ALA A 76 -4.82 19.67 8.65
CA ALA A 76 -3.38 19.69 8.84
C ALA A 76 -2.96 19.16 10.21
N GLY A 77 -3.75 19.45 11.26
CA GLY A 77 -3.50 18.94 12.61
C GLY A 77 -3.59 17.42 12.67
N ARG A 78 -4.66 16.84 12.12
CA ARG A 78 -4.81 15.38 12.00
C ARG A 78 -3.75 14.72 11.12
N ARG A 79 -3.37 15.33 9.99
CA ARG A 79 -2.27 14.80 9.15
C ARG A 79 -0.94 14.80 9.89
N ALA A 80 -0.66 15.84 10.68
CA ALA A 80 0.53 15.88 11.52
C ALA A 80 0.51 14.78 12.60
N ALA A 81 -0.61 14.60 13.29
CA ALA A 81 -0.74 13.53 14.29
C ALA A 81 -0.63 12.12 13.68
N LEU A 82 -1.18 11.89 12.49
CA LEU A 82 -0.99 10.65 11.74
C LEU A 82 0.47 10.43 11.35
N ALA A 83 1.20 11.49 10.99
CA ALA A 83 2.62 11.39 10.69
C ALA A 83 3.43 10.91 11.90
N GLU A 84 3.13 11.41 13.10
CA GLU A 84 3.77 10.94 14.34
C GLU A 84 3.44 9.46 14.61
N CYS A 85 2.19 9.04 14.43
CA CYS A 85 1.79 7.64 14.53
C CYS A 85 2.58 6.76 13.56
N ALA A 86 2.86 7.27 12.35
CA ALA A 86 3.59 6.58 11.29
C ALA A 86 5.12 6.74 11.35
N GLY A 87 5.69 7.20 12.47
CA GLY A 87 7.14 7.31 12.66
C GLY A 87 7.76 8.60 12.12
N GLY A 88 7.02 9.71 12.15
CA GLY A 88 7.52 11.04 11.79
C GLY A 88 7.74 11.26 10.28
N GLN A 89 7.06 10.49 9.44
CA GLN A 89 7.24 10.56 7.98
C GLN A 89 6.73 11.90 7.42
N ALA A 90 7.64 12.78 6.98
CA ALA A 90 7.33 14.14 6.52
C ALA A 90 6.24 14.18 5.44
N HIS A 91 6.28 13.27 4.47
CA HIS A 91 5.31 13.20 3.38
C HIS A 91 3.86 12.90 3.84
N VAL A 92 3.68 12.26 5.01
CA VAL A 92 2.33 12.08 5.61
C VAL A 92 1.76 13.42 6.08
N ARG A 93 2.63 14.29 6.60
CA ARG A 93 2.28 15.64 7.04
C ARG A 93 2.12 16.61 5.86
N GLU A 94 2.93 16.45 4.82
CA GLU A 94 3.00 17.39 3.69
C GLU A 94 1.95 17.11 2.62
N ALA A 95 1.66 15.84 2.28
CA ALA A 95 0.73 15.52 1.20
C ALA A 95 -0.69 16.04 1.53
N PRO A 96 -1.36 16.76 0.61
CA PRO A 96 -2.60 17.49 0.88
C PRO A 96 -3.78 16.60 1.25
N LEU A 97 -3.71 15.30 0.96
CA LEU A 97 -4.71 14.30 1.30
C LEU A 97 -4.05 13.03 1.83
N GLN A 98 -4.53 12.55 2.98
CA GLN A 98 -4.29 11.18 3.43
C GLN A 98 -5.58 10.36 3.28
N LEU A 99 -5.50 9.21 2.62
CA LEU A 99 -6.54 8.20 2.62
C LEU A 99 -6.12 7.07 3.57
N VAL A 100 -6.86 6.86 4.66
CA VAL A 100 -6.59 5.76 5.60
C VAL A 100 -7.55 4.62 5.32
N TRP A 101 -7.02 3.52 4.80
CA TRP A 101 -7.77 2.35 4.35
C TRP A 101 -7.94 1.36 5.48
N LEU A 102 -9.18 0.88 5.64
CA LEU A 102 -9.62 0.18 6.85
C LEU A 102 -10.17 -1.19 6.49
N ALA A 103 -9.84 -2.19 7.31
CA ALA A 103 -10.66 -3.38 7.43
C ALA A 103 -11.87 -3.01 8.32
N ASP A 104 -13.09 -3.18 7.80
CA ASP A 104 -14.32 -2.72 8.45
C ASP A 104 -15.34 -3.85 8.53
N LEU A 105 -15.37 -4.52 9.67
CA LEU A 105 -16.39 -5.54 9.98
C LEU A 105 -17.56 -4.97 10.78
N ALA A 106 -17.41 -3.76 11.34
CA ALA A 106 -18.46 -3.10 12.11
C ALA A 106 -19.69 -2.79 11.24
N ARG A 107 -19.49 -2.42 9.97
CA ARG A 107 -20.60 -2.23 9.03
C ARG A 107 -21.45 -3.49 8.91
N LEU A 108 -20.82 -4.64 8.68
CA LEU A 108 -21.53 -5.89 8.47
C LEU A 108 -22.16 -6.41 9.76
N GLU A 109 -21.52 -6.18 10.92
CA GLU A 109 -22.12 -6.44 12.23
C GLU A 109 -23.41 -5.64 12.43
N ARG A 110 -23.39 -4.34 12.13
CA ARG A 110 -24.58 -3.47 12.20
C ARG A 110 -25.67 -3.90 11.23
N VAL A 111 -25.30 -4.35 10.02
CA VAL A 111 -26.26 -4.90 9.05
C VAL A 111 -26.92 -6.16 9.61
N ALA A 112 -26.14 -7.13 10.12
CA ALA A 112 -26.68 -8.35 10.71
C ALA A 112 -27.63 -8.07 11.89
N GLN A 113 -27.26 -7.12 12.76
CA GLN A 113 -28.12 -6.65 13.85
C GLN A 113 -29.43 -6.03 13.34
N SER A 114 -29.38 -5.22 12.28
CA SER A 114 -30.57 -4.55 11.74
C SER A 114 -31.62 -5.50 11.16
N VAL A 115 -31.24 -6.76 10.90
CA VAL A 115 -32.13 -7.80 10.38
C VAL A 115 -32.24 -9.00 11.34
N ASP A 116 -31.89 -8.82 12.62
CA ASP A 116 -31.93 -9.83 13.69
C ASP A 116 -31.23 -11.15 13.33
N ARG A 117 -30.02 -11.07 12.75
CA ARG A 117 -29.19 -12.23 12.41
C ARG A 117 -27.90 -12.28 13.23
N PRO A 118 -27.40 -13.49 13.56
CA PRO A 118 -26.12 -13.63 14.24
C PRO A 118 -24.95 -13.23 13.33
N SER A 119 -23.88 -12.72 13.94
CA SER A 119 -22.69 -12.23 13.24
C SER A 119 -21.38 -12.87 13.73
N ILE A 120 -21.46 -14.04 14.40
CA ILE A 120 -20.31 -14.71 15.02
C ILE A 120 -19.18 -15.04 14.02
N ALA A 121 -19.51 -15.18 12.73
CA ALA A 121 -18.53 -15.37 11.67
C ALA A 121 -17.50 -14.21 11.59
N LEU A 122 -17.88 -12.99 11.99
CA LEU A 122 -16.99 -11.83 12.02
C LEU A 122 -15.88 -11.94 13.06
N ASP A 123 -15.96 -12.88 13.99
CA ASP A 123 -14.93 -13.11 15.00
C ASP A 123 -13.78 -13.98 14.48
N TYR A 124 -13.96 -14.69 13.35
CA TYR A 124 -12.94 -15.56 12.78
C TYR A 124 -11.92 -14.78 11.98
N THR A 125 -10.66 -15.25 12.05
CA THR A 125 -9.53 -14.65 11.33
C THR A 125 -9.78 -14.49 9.84
N GLU A 126 -10.57 -15.40 9.24
CA GLU A 126 -10.98 -15.35 7.83
C GLU A 126 -11.65 -14.02 7.44
N LEU A 127 -12.59 -13.52 8.26
CA LEU A 127 -13.30 -12.29 7.94
C LEU A 127 -12.41 -11.06 8.14
N PHE A 128 -11.48 -11.10 9.10
CA PHE A 128 -10.45 -10.06 9.22
C PHE A 128 -9.53 -10.05 7.99
N LEU A 129 -9.04 -11.21 7.55
CA LEU A 129 -8.22 -11.33 6.36
C LEU A 129 -8.97 -10.84 5.11
N THR A 130 -10.26 -11.18 4.99
CA THR A 130 -11.13 -10.68 3.93
C THR A 130 -11.17 -9.15 3.90
N GLY A 131 -11.37 -8.51 5.06
CA GLY A 131 -11.37 -7.03 5.14
C GLY A 131 -10.03 -6.40 4.78
N VAL A 132 -8.91 -7.06 5.12
CA VAL A 132 -7.56 -6.62 4.71
C VAL A 132 -7.38 -6.71 3.19
N ILE A 133 -7.82 -7.80 2.57
CA ILE A 133 -7.71 -8.03 1.12
C ILE A 133 -8.60 -7.03 0.37
N ASP A 134 -9.87 -6.90 0.74
CA ASP A 134 -10.81 -5.97 0.11
C ASP A 134 -10.27 -4.52 0.14
N ALA A 135 -9.73 -4.09 1.30
CA ALA A 135 -9.12 -2.76 1.43
C ALA A 135 -7.89 -2.60 0.51
N ALA A 136 -7.06 -3.64 0.36
CA ALA A 136 -5.90 -3.62 -0.53
C ALA A 136 -6.28 -3.53 -2.01
N LEU A 137 -7.29 -4.29 -2.45
CA LEU A 137 -7.80 -4.25 -3.82
C LEU A 137 -8.40 -2.89 -4.16
N ALA A 138 -9.25 -2.37 -3.28
CA ALA A 138 -9.84 -1.04 -3.45
C ALA A 138 -8.77 0.06 -3.49
N ALA A 139 -7.78 -0.01 -2.59
CA ALA A 139 -6.68 0.95 -2.57
C ALA A 139 -5.83 0.88 -3.85
N GLN A 140 -5.57 -0.29 -4.41
CA GLN A 140 -4.76 -0.40 -5.63
C GLN A 140 -5.49 0.15 -6.87
N ASN A 141 -6.82 -0.01 -6.94
CA ASN A 141 -7.62 0.72 -7.93
C ASN A 141 -7.54 2.23 -7.73
N ALA A 142 -7.57 2.70 -6.47
CA ALA A 142 -7.41 4.12 -6.15
C ALA A 142 -6.06 4.68 -6.59
N VAL A 143 -4.97 3.91 -6.47
CA VAL A 143 -3.64 4.29 -6.97
C VAL A 143 -3.67 4.47 -8.49
N ALA A 144 -4.19 3.49 -9.23
CA ALA A 144 -4.27 3.57 -10.69
C ALA A 144 -5.13 4.76 -11.16
N ALA A 145 -6.24 5.03 -10.46
CA ALA A 145 -7.10 6.17 -10.75
C ALA A 145 -6.43 7.51 -10.40
N ALA A 146 -5.75 7.62 -9.25
CA ALA A 146 -5.04 8.84 -8.88
C ALA A 146 -3.92 9.17 -9.89
N GLU A 147 -3.15 8.17 -10.29
CA GLU A 147 -2.04 8.34 -11.24
C GLU A 147 -2.52 8.70 -12.65
N SER A 148 -3.66 8.16 -13.10
CA SER A 148 -4.27 8.55 -14.38
C SER A 148 -4.78 10.00 -14.38
N LEU A 149 -5.05 10.58 -13.21
CA LEU A 149 -5.37 11.99 -13.00
C LEU A 149 -4.13 12.87 -12.80
N GLY A 150 -2.92 12.32 -12.95
CA GLY A 150 -1.65 13.04 -12.76
C GLY A 150 -1.26 13.28 -11.30
N LEU A 151 -1.91 12.60 -10.35
CA LEU A 151 -1.56 12.65 -8.93
C LEU A 151 -0.49 11.60 -8.60
N GLY A 152 0.35 11.89 -7.61
CA GLY A 152 1.29 10.95 -7.03
C GLY A 152 0.73 10.28 -5.78
N THR A 153 1.15 9.04 -5.54
CA THR A 153 0.74 8.28 -4.35
C THR A 153 1.90 7.60 -3.64
N VAL A 154 1.73 7.34 -2.33
CA VAL A 154 2.57 6.38 -1.58
C VAL A 154 1.77 5.74 -0.45
N TYR A 155 1.89 4.41 -0.32
CA TYR A 155 1.34 3.65 0.80
C TYR A 155 2.12 3.88 2.10
N ILE A 156 1.40 3.98 3.21
CA ILE A 156 1.92 4.22 4.55
C ILE A 156 1.57 3.05 5.47
N GLY A 157 2.37 1.99 5.40
CA GLY A 157 2.26 0.86 6.33
C GLY A 157 2.54 1.22 7.80
N GLY A 158 3.16 2.39 8.04
CA GLY A 158 3.43 2.93 9.37
C GLY A 158 2.17 3.23 10.19
N MET A 159 0.99 3.31 9.57
CA MET A 159 -0.29 3.42 10.30
C MET A 159 -0.54 2.25 11.27
N ARG A 160 0.19 1.14 11.11
CA ARG A 160 0.14 -0.01 12.02
C ARG A 160 1.12 0.05 13.19
N ASN A 161 1.97 1.08 13.29
CA ASN A 161 2.92 1.20 14.40
C ASN A 161 2.19 1.51 15.73
N GLN A 162 1.12 2.31 15.65
CA GLN A 162 0.29 2.72 16.80
C GLN A 162 -1.21 2.60 16.45
N PRO A 163 -1.72 1.37 16.22
CA PRO A 163 -3.06 1.14 15.70
C PRO A 163 -4.17 1.69 16.61
N GLU A 164 -3.99 1.68 17.94
CA GLU A 164 -4.95 2.24 18.89
C GLU A 164 -5.02 3.77 18.79
N ALA A 165 -3.87 4.45 18.70
CA ALA A 165 -3.82 5.91 18.55
C ALA A 165 -4.41 6.36 17.21
N VAL A 166 -4.15 5.62 16.12
CA VAL A 166 -4.78 5.87 14.82
C VAL A 166 -6.29 5.68 14.90
N ALA A 167 -6.76 4.63 15.59
CA ALA A 167 -8.19 4.40 15.79
C ALA A 167 -8.86 5.52 16.58
N GLU A 168 -8.23 5.99 17.66
CA GLU A 168 -8.74 7.13 18.45
C GLU A 168 -8.79 8.42 17.61
N LEU A 169 -7.70 8.76 16.92
CA LEU A 169 -7.60 9.98 16.11
C LEU A 169 -8.67 10.05 15.00
N LEU A 170 -9.05 8.89 14.46
CA LEU A 170 -10.04 8.77 13.38
C LEU A 170 -11.42 8.37 13.88
N ASN A 171 -11.63 8.26 15.20
CA ASN A 171 -12.89 7.83 15.82
C ASN A 171 -13.40 6.47 15.29
N LEU A 172 -12.49 5.50 15.09
CA LEU A 172 -12.86 4.19 14.58
C LEU A 172 -13.59 3.38 15.68
N PRO A 173 -14.75 2.75 15.38
CA PRO A 173 -15.42 1.87 16.32
C PRO A 173 -14.67 0.53 16.45
N PRO A 174 -15.02 -0.32 17.44
CA PRO A 174 -14.56 -1.70 17.48
C PRO A 174 -14.82 -2.41 16.16
N LYS A 175 -13.98 -3.41 15.83
CA LYS A 175 -14.00 -4.15 14.55
C LYS A 175 -13.72 -3.29 13.31
N VAL A 176 -13.07 -2.13 13.50
CA VAL A 176 -12.50 -1.31 12.44
C VAL A 176 -11.06 -0.94 12.78
N VAL A 177 -10.13 -1.19 11.85
CA VAL A 177 -8.70 -0.91 12.02
C VAL A 177 -8.05 -0.47 10.71
N ALA A 178 -7.04 0.41 10.81
CA ALA A 178 -6.25 0.82 9.66
C ALA A 178 -5.35 -0.31 9.15
N VAL A 179 -5.47 -0.64 7.87
CA VAL A 179 -4.58 -1.56 7.15
C VAL A 179 -3.32 -0.79 6.74
N PHE A 180 -3.49 0.39 6.13
CA PHE A 180 -2.43 1.33 5.77
C PHE A 180 -3.02 2.72 5.47
N GLY A 181 -2.15 3.74 5.48
CA GLY A 181 -2.46 5.05 4.92
C GLY A 181 -2.04 5.14 3.45
N MET A 182 -2.42 6.22 2.79
CA MET A 182 -2.00 6.56 1.43
C MET A 182 -1.95 8.08 1.30
N CYS A 183 -0.76 8.61 1.02
CA CYS A 183 -0.61 10.00 0.64
C CYS A 183 -1.07 10.18 -0.80
N VAL A 184 -1.82 11.25 -1.08
CA VAL A 184 -2.27 11.61 -2.44
C VAL A 184 -2.08 13.12 -2.64
N GLY A 185 -1.53 13.51 -3.79
CA GLY A 185 -1.36 14.93 -4.15
C GLY A 185 -0.61 15.11 -5.45
N THR A 186 -0.50 16.35 -5.92
CA THR A 186 0.30 16.67 -7.10
C THR A 186 1.80 16.49 -6.80
N PRO A 187 2.54 15.66 -7.55
CA PRO A 187 3.98 15.49 -7.34
C PRO A 187 4.74 16.80 -7.48
N ASP A 188 5.74 17.03 -6.63
CA ASP A 188 6.66 18.15 -6.77
C ASP A 188 7.67 17.87 -7.91
N PRO A 189 7.63 18.62 -9.03
CA PRO A 189 8.54 18.39 -10.14
C PRO A 189 10.01 18.66 -9.80
N ALA A 190 10.31 19.40 -8.70
CA ALA A 190 11.67 19.60 -8.23
C ALA A 190 12.28 18.37 -7.55
N LYS A 191 11.45 17.38 -7.20
CA LYS A 191 11.85 16.14 -6.51
C LYS A 191 11.16 14.93 -7.17
N PRO A 192 11.50 14.62 -8.43
CA PRO A 192 10.85 13.56 -9.18
C PRO A 192 11.04 12.20 -8.52
N ALA A 193 10.00 11.37 -8.54
CA ALA A 193 10.09 9.98 -8.14
C ALA A 193 10.63 9.13 -9.29
N ALA A 194 11.45 8.13 -8.97
CA ALA A 194 11.98 7.18 -9.95
C ALA A 194 11.30 5.81 -9.84
N VAL A 195 11.12 5.16 -10.98
CA VAL A 195 10.66 3.77 -11.06
C VAL A 195 11.70 2.88 -10.39
N LYS A 196 11.32 2.26 -9.27
CA LYS A 196 12.19 1.31 -8.56
C LYS A 196 12.16 -0.06 -9.25
N PRO A 197 13.30 -0.72 -9.47
CA PRO A 197 13.35 -2.09 -9.98
C PRO A 197 12.54 -3.09 -9.14
N ARG A 198 12.24 -4.25 -9.71
CA ARG A 198 11.60 -5.41 -9.09
C ARG A 198 12.42 -6.67 -9.38
N PRO A 199 12.25 -7.73 -8.57
CA PRO A 199 12.80 -9.03 -8.91
C PRO A 199 12.32 -9.50 -10.29
N ALA A 200 13.13 -10.36 -10.90
CA ALA A 200 12.77 -11.05 -12.13
C ALA A 200 11.41 -11.74 -12.02
N GLN A 201 10.69 -11.87 -13.14
CA GLN A 201 9.38 -12.55 -13.12
C GLN A 201 9.51 -14.00 -12.64
N SER A 202 10.62 -14.68 -12.93
CA SER A 202 10.93 -16.04 -12.45
C SER A 202 11.03 -16.16 -10.93
N VAL A 203 11.23 -15.05 -10.20
CA VAL A 203 11.23 -15.04 -8.73
C VAL A 203 9.80 -15.05 -8.17
N VAL A 204 8.83 -14.52 -8.91
CA VAL A 204 7.47 -14.26 -8.43
C VAL A 204 6.42 -15.17 -9.08
N LEU A 205 6.60 -15.48 -10.37
CA LEU A 205 5.73 -16.35 -11.14
C LEU A 205 6.24 -17.79 -11.07
N HIS A 206 5.40 -18.67 -10.50
CA HIS A 206 5.64 -20.10 -10.42
C HIS A 206 4.62 -20.85 -11.27
N HIS A 207 5.06 -21.88 -11.99
CA HIS A 207 4.19 -22.71 -12.83
C HIS A 207 3.88 -24.02 -12.11
N GLU A 208 2.58 -24.29 -11.92
CA GLU A 208 2.01 -25.47 -11.25
C GLU A 208 2.39 -25.64 -9.75
N GLY A 209 3.66 -25.50 -9.40
CA GLY A 209 4.19 -25.67 -8.05
C GLY A 209 5.20 -24.58 -7.66
N TYR A 210 5.32 -24.35 -6.35
CA TYR A 210 6.23 -23.37 -5.77
C TYR A 210 7.63 -23.97 -5.57
N SER A 211 8.69 -23.21 -5.87
CA SER A 211 10.09 -23.60 -5.63
C SER A 211 10.94 -22.38 -5.26
N LEU A 212 11.73 -22.51 -4.20
CA LEU A 212 12.69 -21.47 -3.77
C LEU A 212 13.99 -21.55 -4.57
N GLU A 213 14.40 -22.75 -4.94
CA GLU A 213 15.67 -23.04 -5.62
C GLU A 213 15.77 -22.33 -6.98
N THR A 214 14.63 -22.07 -7.62
CA THR A 214 14.56 -21.37 -8.91
C THR A 214 14.76 -19.85 -8.81
N GLN A 215 14.77 -19.29 -7.59
CA GLN A 215 14.77 -17.83 -7.38
C GLN A 215 16.17 -17.22 -7.31
N ASP A 216 17.22 -17.99 -6.96
CA ASP A 216 18.55 -17.47 -6.62
C ASP A 216 19.16 -16.57 -7.71
N ALA A 217 19.11 -17.02 -8.97
CA ALA A 217 19.64 -16.23 -10.09
C ALA A 217 18.89 -14.90 -10.29
N GLY A 218 17.56 -14.91 -10.13
CA GLY A 218 16.74 -13.70 -10.23
C GLY A 218 16.93 -12.75 -9.05
N ILE A 219 17.18 -13.28 -7.84
CA ILE A 219 17.54 -12.47 -6.66
C ILE A 219 18.90 -11.81 -6.86
N GLU A 220 19.88 -12.50 -7.43
CA GLU A 220 21.20 -11.91 -7.69
C GLU A 220 21.14 -10.81 -8.76
N ALA A 221 20.40 -11.01 -9.84
CA ALA A 221 20.14 -9.94 -10.82
C ALA A 221 19.47 -8.73 -10.15
N TYR A 222 18.49 -8.98 -9.27
CA TYR A 222 17.80 -7.92 -8.53
C TYR A 222 18.71 -7.17 -7.54
N ASN A 223 19.65 -7.86 -6.88
CA ASN A 223 20.65 -7.21 -6.04
C ASN A 223 21.49 -6.19 -6.83
N GLN A 224 21.89 -6.55 -8.05
CA GLN A 224 22.67 -5.67 -8.94
C GLN A 224 21.83 -4.47 -9.41
N ALA A 225 20.60 -4.72 -9.87
CA ALA A 225 19.67 -3.66 -10.28
C ALA A 225 19.39 -2.66 -9.15
N MET A 226 19.19 -3.15 -7.93
CA MET A 226 18.96 -2.30 -6.77
C MET A 226 20.20 -1.51 -6.35
N ALA A 227 21.40 -2.09 -6.45
CA ALA A 227 22.65 -1.36 -6.17
C ALA A 227 22.86 -0.20 -7.15
N ALA A 228 22.58 -0.42 -8.44
CA ALA A 228 22.59 0.63 -9.45
C ALA A 228 21.56 1.73 -9.13
N PHE A 229 20.32 1.35 -8.80
CA PHE A 229 19.27 2.28 -8.41
C PHE A 229 19.62 3.10 -7.17
N TYR A 230 20.19 2.49 -6.12
CA TYR A 230 20.63 3.22 -4.93
C TYR A 230 21.70 4.27 -5.25
N THR A 231 22.62 3.94 -6.16
CA THR A 231 23.67 4.86 -6.60
C THR A 231 23.09 6.03 -7.39
N GLU A 232 22.23 5.75 -8.37
CA GLU A 232 21.55 6.76 -9.20
C GLU A 232 20.70 7.72 -8.35
N GLN A 233 19.98 7.18 -7.37
CA GLN A 233 19.10 7.94 -6.49
C GLN A 233 19.81 8.54 -5.26
N ASN A 234 21.14 8.44 -5.18
CA ASN A 234 21.95 8.92 -4.05
C ASN A 234 21.43 8.43 -2.68
N MET A 235 20.96 7.18 -2.63
CA MET A 235 20.41 6.58 -1.41
C MET A 235 21.52 6.03 -0.53
N ASN A 236 21.48 6.35 0.76
CA ASN A 236 22.39 5.78 1.74
C ASN A 236 21.92 4.38 2.21
N VAL A 237 22.10 3.37 1.35
CA VAL A 237 21.80 1.97 1.67
C VAL A 237 23.09 1.15 1.63
N HIS A 238 23.43 0.51 2.75
CA HIS A 238 24.61 -0.35 2.85
C HIS A 238 24.27 -1.81 2.54
N GLY A 239 24.95 -2.36 1.53
CA GLY A 239 24.79 -3.75 1.09
C GLY A 239 23.74 -3.93 0.00
N THR A 240 23.48 -5.18 -0.37
CA THR A 240 22.50 -5.54 -1.40
C THR A 240 21.06 -5.40 -0.91
N TRP A 241 20.09 -5.52 -1.83
CA TRP A 241 18.68 -5.63 -1.43
C TRP A 241 18.45 -6.78 -0.45
N ALA A 242 19.08 -7.93 -0.67
CA ALA A 242 18.97 -9.08 0.22
C ALA A 242 19.46 -8.75 1.65
N VAL A 243 20.63 -8.12 1.80
CA VAL A 243 21.17 -7.71 3.11
C VAL A 243 20.27 -6.68 3.79
N HIS A 244 19.78 -5.69 3.04
CA HIS A 244 18.85 -4.70 3.57
C HIS A 244 17.54 -5.34 4.04
N SER A 245 17.00 -6.27 3.27
CA SER A 245 15.72 -6.94 3.56
C SER A 245 15.84 -7.92 4.72
N ALA A 246 16.94 -8.67 4.81
CA ALA A 246 17.22 -9.56 5.94
C ALA A 246 17.22 -8.80 7.29
N LYS A 247 17.79 -7.59 7.34
CA LYS A 247 17.74 -6.72 8.53
C LYS A 247 16.31 -6.34 8.94
N ARG A 248 15.38 -6.26 7.99
CA ARG A 248 13.98 -5.84 8.23
C ARG A 248 13.10 -6.98 8.75
N VAL A 249 13.60 -8.22 8.73
CA VAL A 249 12.91 -9.42 9.22
C VAL A 249 13.71 -10.11 10.33
N ALA A 250 14.78 -9.47 10.84
CA ALA A 250 15.72 -10.08 11.79
C ALA A 250 15.08 -10.36 13.16
N GLY A 251 14.19 -9.48 13.61
CA GLY A 251 13.57 -9.58 14.93
C GLY A 251 12.58 -8.45 15.22
N PRO A 252 11.87 -8.50 16.37
CA PRO A 252 10.85 -7.53 16.76
C PRO A 252 11.32 -6.06 16.73
N GLU A 253 12.58 -5.81 17.07
CA GLU A 253 13.21 -4.49 17.04
C GLU A 253 13.19 -3.85 15.64
N SER A 254 13.13 -4.66 14.58
CA SER A 254 13.03 -4.20 13.19
C SER A 254 11.59 -3.86 12.75
N MET A 255 10.59 -4.18 13.59
CA MET A 255 9.17 -4.11 13.26
C MET A 255 8.50 -2.80 13.68
N SER A 256 9.21 -1.87 14.34
CA SER A 256 8.66 -0.58 14.77
C SER A 256 7.41 -0.71 15.65
N GLY A 257 7.42 -1.66 16.59
CA GLY A 257 6.32 -1.92 17.52
C GLY A 257 5.14 -2.66 16.90
N ARG A 258 5.31 -3.30 15.73
CA ARG A 258 4.25 -4.10 15.06
C ARG A 258 4.25 -5.57 15.45
N ASP A 259 5.22 -6.00 16.24
CA ASP A 259 5.27 -7.32 16.88
C ASP A 259 4.05 -7.55 17.80
N ARG A 260 3.49 -6.49 18.40
CA ARG A 260 2.27 -6.53 19.23
C ARG A 260 0.93 -6.45 18.45
N LEU A 261 0.95 -6.57 17.12
CA LEU A 261 -0.24 -6.29 16.30
C LEU A 261 -1.45 -7.17 16.65
N VAL A 262 -1.25 -8.44 17.01
CA VAL A 262 -2.34 -9.32 17.45
C VAL A 262 -3.02 -8.78 18.72
N ALA A 263 -2.23 -8.35 19.71
CA ALA A 263 -2.76 -7.78 20.94
C ALA A 263 -3.55 -6.48 20.66
N ALA A 264 -3.04 -5.64 19.75
CA ALA A 264 -3.76 -4.45 19.31
C ALA A 264 -5.09 -4.79 18.62
N LEU A 265 -5.11 -5.79 17.74
CA LEU A 265 -6.35 -6.22 17.06
C LEU A 265 -7.40 -6.74 18.06
N HIS A 266 -6.98 -7.49 19.08
CA HIS A 266 -7.87 -7.90 20.17
C HIS A 266 -8.43 -6.68 20.93
N ALA A 267 -7.58 -5.71 21.27
CA ALA A 267 -8.01 -4.44 21.90
C ALA A 267 -8.97 -3.62 21.00
N ARG A 268 -8.92 -3.83 19.69
CA ARG A 268 -9.82 -3.25 18.69
C ARG A 268 -11.07 -4.09 18.44
N GLY A 269 -11.31 -5.18 19.17
CA GLY A 269 -12.53 -5.98 19.09
C GLY A 269 -12.52 -7.09 18.03
N PHE A 270 -11.37 -7.38 17.41
CA PHE A 270 -11.22 -8.55 16.55
C PHE A 270 -10.85 -9.75 17.42
N SER A 271 -11.69 -10.79 17.47
CA SER A 271 -11.39 -11.98 18.28
C SER A 271 -10.31 -12.88 17.70
N LEU A 272 -10.17 -12.88 16.37
CA LEU A 272 -9.19 -13.69 15.63
C LEU A 272 -9.23 -15.18 16.02
N LYS A 273 -10.45 -15.74 16.05
CA LYS A 273 -10.66 -17.19 16.23
C LYS A 273 -10.10 -17.99 15.07
#